data_AF-A0A4W5ND87-F1
#
_entry.id   AF-A0A4W5ND87-F1
#
_cell.length_a   1.000
_cell.length_b   1.000
_cell.length_c   1.000
_cell.angle_alpha   90.00
_cell.angle_beta   90.00
_cell.angle_gamma   90.00
#
_symmetry.space_group_name_H-M   'P 1'
#
loop_
_entity.id
_entity.type
_entity.pdbx_description
1 polymer ?
#
loop_
_entity_poly.entity_id
_entity_poly.type
_entity_poly.pdbx_seq_one_letter_code
_entity_poly.pdbx_strand_id
1 'polypeptide(L)'
;MLRCLLVCLSPALWLTTTAHDGGLPRVLCVEGQFSCRLFGCVDAAVVCDGQQDCLDGSDEDHCGTTPRPTVMTRRPLVPSPCSPKQFSCGSGECVHLEKRCDLHRDCADGSDERDCGTASRGGQN
;
A
#
# COMPACT_ATOMS: atom_id res chain seq x y z
N MET A 1 -26.43 8.62 -52.46
CA MET A 1 -26.27 9.98 -52.97
C MET A 1 -25.47 10.79 -51.96
N LEU A 2 -24.24 11.20 -52.33
CA LEU A 2 -23.42 12.33 -51.81
C LEU A 2 -23.06 12.34 -50.29
N ARG A 3 -21.81 12.42 -49.81
CA ARG A 3 -20.59 13.08 -50.34
C ARG A 3 -19.33 12.42 -49.75
N CYS A 4 -18.38 12.12 -50.63
CA CYS A 4 -16.96 11.89 -50.32
C CYS A 4 -16.28 13.27 -50.25
N LEU A 5 -15.44 13.58 -49.25
CA LEU A 5 -14.36 14.58 -49.36
C LEU A 5 -13.42 14.53 -48.13
N LEU A 6 -12.16 14.17 -48.41
CA LEU A 6 -10.93 14.31 -47.60
C LEU A 6 -10.89 13.41 -46.35
N VAL A 7 -10.00 12.43 -46.23
CA VAL A 7 -8.54 12.60 -46.25
C VAL A 7 -7.86 11.33 -46.78
N CYS A 8 -7.27 11.42 -47.97
CA CYS A 8 -6.19 10.53 -48.42
C CYS A 8 -4.99 11.42 -48.72
N LEU A 9 -4.14 11.77 -47.73
CA LEU A 9 -2.86 12.47 -47.99
C LEU A 9 -1.91 12.49 -46.79
N SER A 10 -1.51 11.32 -46.25
CA SER A 10 -0.27 11.21 -45.46
C SER A 10 0.24 9.76 -45.40
N PRO A 11 1.31 9.41 -46.11
CA PRO A 11 1.98 8.11 -45.98
C PRO A 11 2.98 8.15 -44.82
N ALA A 12 2.56 8.48 -43.59
CA ALA A 12 3.50 8.57 -42.46
C ALA A 12 2.85 8.63 -41.06
N LEU A 13 1.78 7.87 -40.80
CA LEU A 13 1.44 7.60 -39.41
C LEU A 13 1.02 6.15 -39.26
N TRP A 14 1.97 5.36 -38.79
CA TRP A 14 1.81 3.99 -38.38
C TRP A 14 0.89 3.99 -37.14
N LEU A 15 -0.41 4.14 -37.37
CA LEU A 15 -1.42 3.77 -36.41
C LEU A 15 -1.35 2.24 -36.31
N THR A 16 -0.45 1.76 -35.45
CA THR A 16 -0.48 0.36 -34.99
C THR A 16 -1.73 0.22 -34.14
N THR A 17 -2.87 0.06 -34.80
CA THR A 17 -4.10 -0.34 -34.15
C THR A 17 -3.89 -1.79 -33.71
N THR A 18 -3.33 -1.97 -32.51
CA THR A 18 -3.40 -3.24 -31.83
C THR A 18 -4.85 -3.37 -31.39
N ALA A 19 -5.61 -4.13 -32.17
CA ALA A 19 -6.96 -4.52 -31.84
C ALA A 19 -6.91 -5.27 -30.51
N HIS A 20 -7.41 -4.64 -29.44
CA HIS A 20 -7.81 -5.34 -28.23
C HIS A 20 -9.28 -5.04 -27.97
N ASP A 21 -10.08 -6.03 -28.35
CA ASP A 21 -11.40 -6.42 -27.85
C ASP A 21 -12.37 -5.27 -27.50
N GLY A 22 -13.27 -4.95 -28.44
CA GLY A 22 -14.59 -4.43 -28.10
C GLY A 22 -14.71 -2.94 -27.75
N GLY A 23 -14.43 -2.05 -28.72
CA GLY A 23 -15.29 -0.90 -29.08
C GLY A 23 -15.96 0.03 -28.04
N LEU A 24 -15.58 0.06 -26.76
CA LEU A 24 -16.10 1.00 -25.76
C LEU A 24 -14.99 1.97 -25.33
N PRO A 25 -15.26 3.28 -25.22
CA PRO A 25 -14.30 4.22 -24.68
C PRO A 25 -14.01 3.81 -23.24
N ARG A 26 -12.75 3.44 -22.99
CA ARG A 26 -12.23 3.30 -21.64
C ARG A 26 -12.40 4.66 -21.01
N VAL A 27 -13.18 4.75 -19.93
CA VAL A 27 -13.24 5.95 -19.12
C VAL A 27 -11.82 6.21 -18.64
N LEU A 28 -11.16 7.19 -19.26
CA LEU A 28 -9.83 7.63 -18.88
C LEU A 28 -9.99 8.51 -17.65
N CYS A 29 -9.99 7.89 -16.47
CA CYS A 29 -9.86 8.62 -15.23
C CYS A 29 -8.45 9.23 -15.15
N VAL A 30 -8.35 10.41 -14.56
CA VAL A 30 -7.04 11.04 -14.30
C VAL A 30 -6.29 10.22 -13.24
N GLU A 31 -4.97 10.39 -13.17
CA GLU A 31 -4.18 9.76 -12.11
C GLU A 31 -4.74 10.13 -10.72
N GLY A 32 -5.05 9.13 -9.91
CA GLY A 32 -5.64 9.31 -8.57
C GLY A 32 -7.16 9.17 -8.49
N GLN A 33 -7.86 8.92 -9.60
CA GLN A 33 -9.29 8.60 -9.59
C GLN A 33 -9.56 7.11 -9.74
N PHE A 34 -10.63 6.63 -9.09
CA PHE A 34 -11.13 5.27 -9.20
C PHE A 34 -12.21 5.21 -10.28
N SER A 35 -12.06 4.26 -11.21
CA SER A 35 -13.06 4.01 -12.24
C SER A 35 -14.18 3.15 -11.68
N CYS A 36 -15.40 3.68 -11.68
CA CYS A 36 -16.59 2.92 -11.31
C CYS A 36 -16.79 1.74 -12.28
N ARG A 37 -17.33 0.63 -11.78
CA ARG A 37 -17.69 -0.54 -12.59
C ARG A 37 -18.74 -0.16 -13.64
N LEU A 38 -19.76 0.60 -13.23
CA LEU A 38 -20.65 1.28 -14.16
C LEU A 38 -20.09 2.67 -14.44
N PHE A 39 -19.73 2.93 -15.70
CA PHE A 39 -19.21 4.19 -16.26
C PHE A 39 -19.14 5.38 -15.29
N GLY A 40 -17.93 5.86 -15.01
CA GLY A 40 -17.70 7.03 -14.18
C GLY A 40 -16.33 7.03 -13.53
N CYS A 41 -15.93 8.17 -12.96
CA CYS A 41 -14.75 8.30 -12.14
C CYS A 41 -15.12 9.00 -10.84
N VAL A 42 -14.64 8.46 -9.72
CA VAL A 42 -14.73 9.08 -8.41
C VAL A 42 -13.32 9.28 -7.87
N ASP A 43 -13.16 10.16 -6.87
CA ASP A 43 -11.86 10.37 -6.25
C ASP A 43 -11.44 9.12 -5.45
N ALA A 44 -10.15 8.78 -5.43
CA ALA A 44 -9.70 7.66 -4.61
C ALA A 44 -9.95 7.88 -3.10
N ALA A 45 -10.17 9.12 -2.65
CA ALA A 45 -10.54 9.44 -1.27
C ALA A 45 -11.98 9.04 -0.90
N VAL A 46 -12.88 8.93 -1.89
CA VAL A 46 -14.29 8.54 -1.68
C VAL A 46 -14.54 7.07 -1.98
N VAL A 47 -13.49 6.29 -2.22
CA VAL A 47 -13.60 4.84 -2.30
C VAL A 47 -13.50 4.27 -0.90
N CYS A 48 -14.44 3.41 -0.52
CA CYS A 48 -14.56 2.86 0.83
C CYS A 48 -14.80 3.93 1.91
N ASP A 49 -15.53 5.00 1.62
CA ASP A 49 -15.82 6.04 2.61
C ASP A 49 -17.16 5.85 3.33
N GLY A 50 -17.91 4.80 2.96
CA GLY A 50 -19.22 4.48 3.50
C GLY A 50 -20.36 5.22 2.80
N GLN A 51 -20.08 5.98 1.74
CA GLN A 51 -21.05 6.63 0.87
C GLN A 51 -21.04 5.98 -0.52
N GLN A 52 -22.21 5.94 -1.15
CA GLN A 52 -22.33 5.52 -2.54
C GLN A 52 -22.10 6.71 -3.46
N ASP A 53 -20.88 6.84 -4.00
CA ASP A 53 -20.50 7.86 -4.98
C ASP A 53 -20.55 7.32 -6.42
N CYS A 54 -20.31 6.02 -6.61
CA CYS A 54 -20.62 5.38 -7.90
C CYS A 54 -22.12 5.07 -8.02
N LEU A 55 -22.67 5.26 -9.22
CA LEU A 55 -24.07 4.91 -9.55
C LEU A 55 -24.43 3.46 -9.23
N ASP A 56 -23.48 2.53 -9.32
CA ASP A 56 -23.67 1.12 -8.97
C ASP A 56 -23.12 0.74 -7.58
N GLY A 57 -22.62 1.70 -6.79
CA GLY A 57 -22.01 1.45 -5.47
C GLY A 57 -20.71 0.64 -5.51
N SER A 58 -20.11 0.59 -6.70
CA SER A 58 -18.87 -0.15 -6.99
C SER A 58 -17.64 0.37 -6.24
N ASP A 59 -17.70 1.61 -5.74
CA ASP A 59 -16.74 2.23 -4.83
C ASP A 59 -16.78 1.62 -3.42
N GLU A 60 -17.91 1.01 -3.01
CA GLU A 60 -18.11 0.43 -1.68
C GLU A 60 -18.17 -1.11 -1.65
N ASP A 61 -18.21 -1.76 -2.82
CA ASP A 61 -18.52 -3.20 -2.95
C ASP A 61 -17.34 -4.15 -2.63
N HIS A 62 -16.09 -3.69 -2.77
CA HIS A 62 -14.88 -4.53 -2.60
C HIS A 62 -13.89 -3.96 -1.58
N CYS A 63 -14.43 -3.41 -0.49
CA CYS A 63 -13.60 -2.84 0.55
C CYS A 63 -12.83 -3.92 1.32
N GLY A 64 -11.50 -3.91 1.19
CA GLY A 64 -10.60 -4.85 1.87
C GLY A 64 -10.03 -5.99 1.03
N THR A 65 -10.50 -6.16 -0.22
CA THR A 65 -9.93 -7.13 -1.18
C THR A 65 -8.94 -6.52 -2.16
N THR A 66 -9.01 -5.21 -2.38
CA THR A 66 -7.95 -4.45 -3.05
C THR A 66 -6.97 -3.97 -1.97
N PRO A 67 -5.65 -4.05 -2.20
CA PRO A 67 -4.73 -3.30 -1.37
C PRO A 67 -5.15 -1.83 -1.54
N ARG A 68 -5.73 -1.23 -0.48
CA ARG A 68 -5.89 0.23 -0.41
C ARG A 68 -4.59 0.83 -0.93
N PRO A 69 -4.61 1.91 -1.73
CA PRO A 69 -3.39 2.66 -1.99
C PRO A 69 -2.87 3.08 -0.61
N THR A 70 -1.95 2.27 -0.09
CA THR A 70 -1.31 2.46 1.18
C THR A 70 -0.51 3.72 0.97
N VAL A 71 -1.11 4.87 1.31
CA VAL A 71 -0.37 5.89 2.03
C VAL A 71 0.42 5.11 3.05
N MET A 72 1.73 5.09 2.84
CA MET A 72 2.66 4.23 3.54
C MET A 72 2.62 4.53 5.03
N THR A 73 1.71 3.87 5.71
CA THR A 73 1.79 3.58 7.13
C THR A 73 1.59 2.09 7.25
N ARG A 74 2.53 1.33 6.70
CA ARG A 74 2.83 -0.01 7.24
C ARG A 74 3.35 0.17 8.66
N ARG A 75 2.46 0.52 9.57
CA ARG A 75 2.62 0.38 11.00
C ARG A 75 1.74 -0.81 11.34
N PRO A 76 2.30 -2.01 11.49
CA PRO A 76 1.54 -3.15 11.97
C PRO A 76 0.83 -2.73 13.27
N LEU A 77 -0.48 -2.98 13.33
CA LEU A 77 -1.31 -2.77 14.50
C LEU A 77 -1.04 -3.83 15.59
N VAL A 78 0.23 -4.22 15.76
CA VAL A 78 0.69 -4.72 17.03
C VAL A 78 1.14 -3.48 17.78
N PRO A 79 0.37 -2.97 18.77
CA PRO A 79 1.03 -2.16 19.78
C PRO A 79 2.15 -3.05 20.29
N SER A 80 3.40 -2.71 20.02
CA SER A 80 4.47 -3.15 20.90
C SER A 80 3.98 -2.76 22.29
N PRO A 81 3.66 -3.71 23.20
CA PRO A 81 3.11 -3.38 24.51
C PRO A 81 4.11 -2.57 25.37
N CYS A 82 5.32 -2.40 24.83
CA CYS A 82 6.44 -1.73 25.42
C CYS A 82 6.48 -0.25 25.02
N SER A 83 6.88 0.60 25.97
CA SER A 83 7.14 2.03 25.68
C SER A 83 8.25 2.18 24.64
N PRO A 84 8.37 3.35 23.97
CA PRO A 84 9.46 3.61 23.01
C PRO A 84 10.89 3.49 23.58
N LYS A 85 11.05 3.43 24.91
CA LYS A 85 12.33 3.22 25.60
C LYS A 85 12.53 1.77 26.08
N GLN A 86 11.66 0.85 25.68
CA GLN A 86 11.66 -0.53 26.10
C GLN A 86 11.84 -1.45 24.89
N PHE A 87 12.62 -2.51 25.08
CA PHE A 87 12.79 -3.62 24.15
C PHE A 87 11.74 -4.70 24.42
N SER A 88 11.09 -5.17 23.35
CA SER A 88 10.17 -6.30 23.41
C SER A 88 10.92 -7.62 23.32
N CYS A 89 10.86 -8.40 24.38
CA CYS A 89 11.41 -9.76 24.43
C CYS A 89 10.66 -10.70 23.47
N GLY A 90 11.34 -11.76 23.04
CA GLY A 90 10.71 -12.86 22.29
C GLY A 90 9.64 -13.61 23.11
N SER A 91 9.71 -13.52 24.45
CA SER A 91 8.70 -14.04 25.38
C SER A 91 7.46 -13.15 25.53
N GLY A 92 7.47 -11.93 24.96
CA GLY A 92 6.39 -10.94 25.10
C GLY A 92 6.53 -9.98 26.28
N GLU A 93 7.59 -10.12 27.08
CA GLU A 93 7.94 -9.20 28.17
C GLU A 93 8.56 -7.89 27.61
N CYS A 94 8.54 -6.82 28.41
CA CYS A 94 9.17 -5.56 28.05
C CYS A 94 10.31 -5.25 29.03
N VAL A 95 11.53 -5.09 28.50
CA VAL A 95 12.71 -4.70 29.28
C VAL A 95 13.20 -3.33 28.83
N HIS A 96 13.98 -2.63 29.65
CA HIS A 96 14.54 -1.34 29.23
C HIS A 96 15.54 -1.52 28.08
N LEU A 97 15.59 -0.55 27.15
CA LEU A 97 16.54 -0.61 26.03
C LEU A 97 18.01 -0.66 26.51
N GLU A 98 18.30 -0.13 27.69
CA GLU A 98 19.63 -0.18 28.33
C GLU A 98 20.02 -1.58 28.84
N LYS A 99 19.02 -2.44 29.06
CA LYS A 99 19.19 -3.85 29.47
C LYS A 99 19.34 -4.79 28.28
N ARG A 100 19.26 -4.27 27.06
CA ARG A 100 19.57 -5.06 25.88
C ARG A 100 21.09 -5.09 25.73
N CYS A 101 21.65 -6.29 25.64
CA CYS A 101 23.09 -6.51 25.55
C CYS A 101 23.90 -6.06 26.78
N ASP A 102 23.34 -6.15 27.99
CA ASP A 102 24.02 -5.73 29.22
C ASP A 102 24.72 -6.88 29.98
N LEU A 103 24.80 -8.06 29.36
CA LEU A 103 25.27 -9.34 29.94
C LEU A 103 24.35 -9.92 31.01
N HIS A 104 23.18 -9.33 31.22
CA HIS A 104 22.16 -9.84 32.12
C HIS A 104 20.98 -10.39 31.32
N ARG A 105 20.42 -11.50 31.79
CA ARG A 105 19.24 -12.10 31.17
C ARG A 105 17.98 -11.50 31.79
N ASP A 106 17.60 -10.30 31.35
CA ASP A 106 16.39 -9.62 31.79
C ASP A 106 15.13 -10.16 31.11
N CYS A 107 15.22 -10.68 29.86
CA CYS A 107 14.10 -11.38 29.25
C CYS A 107 13.94 -12.82 29.80
N ALA A 108 12.71 -13.30 29.93
CA ALA A 108 12.44 -14.69 30.31
C ALA A 108 13.05 -15.72 29.33
N ASP A 109 13.06 -15.40 28.03
CA ASP A 109 13.72 -16.20 26.99
C ASP A 109 15.21 -15.82 26.80
N GLY A 110 15.69 -14.75 27.44
CA GLY A 110 17.04 -14.21 27.23
C GLY A 110 17.28 -13.61 25.85
N SER A 111 16.22 -13.21 25.16
CA SER A 111 16.26 -12.62 23.82
C SER A 111 16.92 -11.25 23.75
N ASP A 112 17.03 -10.56 24.88
CA ASP A 112 17.78 -9.32 25.10
C ASP A 112 19.29 -9.49 24.91
N GLU A 113 19.81 -10.68 25.20
CA GLU A 113 21.24 -11.02 25.07
C GLU A 113 21.55 -11.81 23.79
N ARG A 114 20.54 -12.02 22.92
CA ARG A 114 20.69 -12.71 21.63
C ARG A 114 20.95 -11.70 20.51
N ASP A 115 21.83 -12.08 19.58
CA ASP A 115 22.22 -11.24 18.44
C ASP A 115 22.84 -9.89 18.86
N CYS A 116 23.50 -9.87 20.01
CA CYS A 116 24.43 -8.80 20.28
C CYS A 116 25.65 -9.00 19.39
N GLY A 117 25.66 -8.35 18.23
CA GLY A 117 26.88 -8.19 17.44
C GLY A 117 28.02 -7.82 18.39
N THR A 118 29.24 -8.25 18.10
CA THR A 118 30.42 -8.22 19.00
C THR A 118 30.87 -6.82 19.48
N ALA A 119 29.99 -5.83 19.47
CA ALA A 119 30.13 -4.44 19.84
C ALA A 119 29.67 -4.07 21.27
N SER A 120 29.32 -5.03 22.13
CA SER A 120 29.21 -4.79 23.59
C SER A 120 30.43 -5.27 24.39
N ARG A 121 31.61 -5.33 23.75
CA ARG A 121 32.89 -5.36 24.48
C ARG A 121 33.27 -3.97 24.95
N GLY A 122 32.52 -3.44 25.91
CA GLY A 122 32.73 -2.09 26.43
C GLY A 122 32.37 -1.98 27.90
N GLY A 123 33.10 -2.67 28.78
CA GLY A 123 33.20 -2.27 30.19
C GLY A 123 33.01 -3.37 31.23
N GLN A 124 34.01 -4.24 31.39
CA GLN A 124 34.25 -4.89 32.68
C GLN A 124 35.75 -4.73 32.97
N ASN A 125 36.04 -3.79 33.88
CA ASN A 125 37.33 -3.60 34.52
C ASN A 125 37.46 -4.59 35.68
#